data_AF-A0A527ZD37-F1
#
_entry.id   AF-A0A527ZD37-F1
#
_cell.length_a   1.000
_cell.length_b   1.000
_cell.length_c   1.000
_cell.angle_alpha   90.00
_cell.angle_beta   90.00
_cell.angle_gamma   90.00
#
_symmetry.space_group_name_H-M   'P 1'
#
loop_
_entity.id
_entity.type
_entity.pdbx_description
1 polymer ?
#
loop_
_entity_poly.entity_id
_entity_poly.type
_entity_poly.pdbx_seq_one_letter_code
_entity_poly.pdbx_strand_id
1 'polypeptide(L)' 'VSGNFDMIVIVDAPSIKDLDTLLDEIGAMDGVERTSSSIILSTRIDR' A
#
# COMPACT_ATOMS: atom_id res chain seq x y z
N VAL A 1 2.50 -15.18 4.95
CA VAL A 1 1.31 -14.91 4.11
C VAL A 1 0.55 -16.22 3.96
N SER A 2 -0.50 -16.40 4.76
CA SER A 2 -1.45 -17.53 4.71
C SER A 2 -2.78 -16.99 5.26
N GLY A 3 -3.68 -16.55 4.37
CA GLY A 3 -4.89 -15.77 4.66
C GLY A 3 -5.35 -14.99 3.41
N ASN A 4 -6.44 -14.20 3.49
CA ASN A 4 -7.16 -13.50 2.40
C ASN A 4 -6.34 -12.63 1.40
N PHE A 5 -5.03 -12.54 1.54
CA PHE A 5 -4.15 -11.77 0.66
C PHE A 5 -2.92 -12.61 0.35
N ASP A 6 -2.53 -12.67 -0.93
CA ASP A 6 -1.38 -13.44 -1.41
C ASP A 6 -0.06 -12.65 -1.34
N MET A 7 -0.13 -11.32 -1.18
CA MET A 7 1.05 -10.45 -1.20
C MET A 7 0.95 -9.32 -0.16
N ILE A 8 2.10 -8.94 0.41
CA ILE A 8 2.25 -7.77 1.28
C ILE A 8 3.39 -6.93 0.71
N VAL A 9 3.15 -5.62 0.58
CA VAL A 9 4.14 -4.65 0.09
C VAL A 9 4.21 -3.49 1.07
N ILE A 10 5.42 -3.01 1.34
CA ILE A 10 5.68 -1.78 2.09
C ILE A 10 6.23 -0.77 1.09
N VAL A 11 5.60 0.39 1.01
CA VAL A 11 5.97 1.47 0.08
C VAL A 11 6.14 2.77 0.85
N ASP A 12 7.04 3.62 0.38
CA ASP A 12 7.27 4.96 0.90
C ASP A 12 7.15 5.96 -0.26
N ALA A 13 6.56 7.12 0.01
CA ALA A 13 6.30 8.13 -1.00
C ALA A 13 6.51 9.54 -0.41
N PRO A 14 7.09 10.49 -1.17
CA PRO A 14 7.43 11.81 -0.65
C PRO A 14 6.20 12.69 -0.39
N SER A 15 5.03 12.32 -0.90
CA SER A 15 3.75 12.99 -0.61
C SER A 15 2.57 12.02 -0.66
N ILE A 16 1.42 12.44 -0.09
CA ILE A 16 0.16 11.69 -0.16
C ILE A 16 -0.29 11.49 -1.62
N LYS A 17 -0.05 12.48 -2.47
CA LYS A 17 -0.42 12.40 -3.90
C LYS A 17 0.40 11.34 -4.63
N ASP A 18 1.69 11.24 -4.29
CA ASP A 18 2.57 10.22 -4.88
C ASP A 18 2.21 8.83 -4.34
N LEU A 19 1.80 8.72 -3.07
CA LEU A 19 1.27 7.48 -2.51
C LEU A 19 -0.01 7.03 -3.22
N ASP A 20 -0.96 7.94 -3.44
CA ASP A 20 -2.21 7.68 -4.15
C ASP A 20 -1.96 7.16 -5.57
N THR A 21 -1.08 7.85 -6.30
CA THR A 21 -0.67 7.44 -7.65
C THR A 21 -0.03 6.04 -7.64
N LEU A 22 0.84 5.76 -6.66
CA LEU A 22 1.48 4.45 -6.52
C LEU A 22 0.48 3.35 -6.19
N LEU A 23 -0.53 3.63 -5.36
CA LEU A 23 -1.59 2.66 -5.04
C LEU A 23 -2.48 2.37 -6.25
N ASP A 24 -2.78 3.38 -7.07
CA ASP A 24 -3.51 3.23 -8.33
C ASP A 24 -2.72 2.38 -9.33
N GLU A 25 -1.42 2.62 -9.48
CA GLU A 25 -0.53 1.80 -10.30
C GLU A 25 -0.54 0.34 -9.85
N ILE A 26 -0.48 0.09 -8.54
CA ILE A 26 -0.55 -1.27 -7.98
C ILE A 26 -1.91 -1.90 -8.27
N GLY A 27 -3.01 -1.16 -8.12
CA GLY A 27 -4.36 -1.64 -8.43
C GLY A 27 -4.59 -1.94 -9.91
N ALA A 28 -3.85 -1.27 -10.79
CA ALA A 28 -3.93 -1.46 -12.24
C ALA A 28 -3.01 -2.57 -12.78
N MET A 29 -2.17 -3.18 -11.94
CA MET A 29 -1.31 -4.29 -12.36
C MET A 29 -2.13 -5.53 -12.72
N ASP A 30 -1.72 -6.20 -13.80
CA ASP A 30 -2.36 -7.44 -14.25
C ASP A 30 -2.27 -8.53 -13.16
N GLY A 31 -3.41 -9.13 -12.82
CA GLY A 31 -3.54 -10.10 -11.73
C GLY A 31 -3.87 -9.51 -10.35
N VAL A 32 -4.01 -8.18 -10.22
CA VAL A 32 -4.46 -7.57 -8.96
C VAL A 32 -5.99 -7.49 -8.93
N GLU A 33 -6.62 -8.43 -8.23
CA GLU A 33 -8.09 -8.46 -8.08
C GLU A 33 -8.60 -7.50 -7.00
N ARG A 34 -7.79 -7.25 -5.96
CA ARG A 34 -8.17 -6.41 -4.83
C ARG A 34 -6.96 -5.85 -4.09
N THR A 35 -6.94 -4.55 -3.86
CA THR A 35 -5.96 -3.86 -3.00
C THR A 35 -6.62 -3.42 -1.69
N SER A 36 -5.86 -3.50 -0.59
CA SER A 36 -6.23 -2.95 0.71
C SER A 36 -5.04 -2.21 1.29
N SER A 37 -5.08 -0.89 1.27
CA SER A 37 -4.02 -0.03 1.79
C SER A 37 -4.33 0.41 3.23
N SER A 38 -3.37 0.21 4.13
CA SER A 38 -3.39 0.78 5.49
C SER A 38 -2.40 1.94 5.54
N ILE A 39 -2.89 3.18 5.55
CA ILE A 39 -2.03 4.37 5.65
C ILE A 39 -1.70 4.63 7.13
N ILE A 40 -0.42 4.61 7.47
CA ILE A 40 0.06 4.93 8.81
C ILE A 40 0.18 6.46 8.92
N LEU A 41 -0.91 7.12 9.32
CA LEU A 41 -0.96 8.59 9.48
C LEU A 41 -0.20 9.13 10.70
N SER A 42 0.17 8.24 11.62
CA SER A 42 0.91 8.59 12.82
C SER A 42 1.86 7.46 13.20
N THR A 43 3.16 7.66 12.99
CA THR A 43 4.20 6.98 13.78
C THR A 43 4.14 7.56 15.19
N ARG A 44 3.21 7.05 16.02
CA ARG A 44 3.04 7.57 17.38
C ARG A 44 4.32 7.41 18.22
N ILE A 45 5.17 6.43 17.90
CA ILE A 45 6.57 6.34 18.35
C ILE A 45 7.31 5.50 17.31
N ASP A 46 8.35 6.06 16.70
CA ASP A 46 9.49 5.28 16.22
C ASP A 46 10.69 5.79 17.03
N ARG A 47 11.25 4.93 17.87
CA ARG A 47 12.43 5.19 18.70
C ARG A 47 13.39 4.02 18.54
#